data_AF-A0A820VQI7-F1
#
_entry.id   AF-A0A820VQI7-F1
#
_cell.length_a   1.000
_cell.length_b   1.000
_cell.length_c   1.000
_cell.angle_alpha   90.00
_cell.angle_beta   90.00
_cell.angle_gamma   90.00
#
_symmetry.space_group_name_H-M   'P 1'
#
loop_
_entity.id
_entity.type
_entity.pdbx_description
1 polymer ?
#
loop_
_entity_poly.entity_id
_entity_poly.type
_entity_poly.pdbx_seq_one_letter_code
_entity_poly.pdbx_strand_id
1 'polypeptide(L)'
;MNASNNNDINILDLPDEILLIILSKLDMVDVFYSLVNLNKRFNQLVLEPLYIDHLDLTVKTSLDHNSPVDNQVFNQIRTQVLPRIHYEVNKITIASPCMEFVFNTVDYPQLHSLPLVYFPQETLLQYLTSIISNDNHFFCVFL
;
A
#
# COMPACT_ATOMS: atom_id res chain seq x y z
N MET A 1 -45.89 17.18 -17.09
CA MET A 1 -44.56 17.79 -16.89
C MET A 1 -43.98 17.21 -15.61
N ASN A 2 -43.13 16.19 -15.72
CA ASN A 2 -42.41 15.63 -14.57
C ASN A 2 -40.98 16.14 -14.64
N ALA A 3 -40.67 17.16 -13.85
CA ALA A 3 -39.28 17.51 -13.55
C ALA A 3 -38.75 16.47 -12.56
N SER A 4 -38.09 15.43 -13.08
CA SER A 4 -37.25 14.57 -12.26
C SER A 4 -35.98 15.37 -11.94
N ASN A 5 -36.00 16.15 -10.87
CA ASN A 5 -34.80 16.77 -10.31
C ASN A 5 -33.96 15.66 -9.65
N ASN A 6 -33.25 14.89 -10.48
CA ASN A 6 -32.11 14.13 -10.01
C ASN A 6 -31.00 15.14 -9.72
N ASN A 7 -30.97 15.66 -8.50
CA ASN A 7 -29.76 16.29 -7.98
C ASN A 7 -28.75 15.17 -7.72
N ASP A 8 -28.12 14.69 -8.79
CA ASP A 8 -27.00 13.77 -8.69
C ASP A 8 -25.85 14.55 -8.04
N ILE A 9 -25.66 14.33 -6.74
CA ILE A 9 -24.54 14.90 -5.99
C ILE A 9 -23.28 14.28 -6.59
N ASN A 10 -22.43 15.12 -7.21
CA ASN A 10 -21.15 14.65 -7.71
C ASN A 10 -20.23 14.39 -6.52
N ILE A 11 -19.50 13.29 -6.53
CA ILE A 11 -18.49 13.00 -5.49
C ILE A 11 -17.46 14.13 -5.37
N LEU A 12 -17.19 14.86 -6.47
CA LEU A 12 -16.32 16.02 -6.50
C LEU A 12 -16.90 17.26 -5.80
N ASP A 13 -18.17 17.27 -5.45
CA ASP A 13 -18.80 18.37 -4.69
C ASP A 13 -18.68 18.16 -3.17
N LEU A 14 -18.26 16.98 -2.73
CA LEU A 14 -18.05 16.69 -1.30
C LEU A 14 -16.83 17.46 -0.76
N PRO A 15 -16.82 17.86 0.51
CA PRO A 15 -15.64 18.42 1.19
C PRO A 15 -14.47 17.41 1.28
N ASP A 16 -13.25 17.93 1.41
CA ASP A 16 -12.02 17.10 1.45
C ASP A 16 -12.04 16.11 2.63
N GLU A 17 -12.56 16.53 3.78
CA GLU A 17 -12.64 15.70 4.98
C GLU A 17 -13.55 14.48 4.76
N ILE A 18 -14.66 14.67 4.06
CA ILE A 18 -15.59 13.58 3.72
C ILE A 18 -14.94 12.63 2.70
N LEU A 19 -14.23 13.18 1.72
CA LEU A 19 -13.50 12.36 0.75
C LEU A 19 -12.40 11.54 1.42
N LEU A 20 -11.62 12.12 2.32
CA LEU A 20 -10.59 11.38 3.07
C LEU A 20 -11.19 10.27 3.93
N ILE A 21 -12.33 10.51 4.58
CA ILE A 21 -13.05 9.46 5.33
C ILE A 21 -13.45 8.32 4.39
N ILE A 22 -14.00 8.62 3.20
CA ILE A 22 -14.38 7.61 2.22
C ILE A 22 -13.15 6.84 1.74
N LEU A 23 -12.09 7.53 1.32
CA LEU A 23 -10.86 6.92 0.82
C LEU A 23 -10.21 6.02 1.87
N SER A 24 -10.20 6.44 3.14
CA SER A 24 -9.63 5.65 4.26
C SER A 24 -10.35 4.32 4.51
N LYS A 25 -11.57 4.15 3.96
CA LYS A 25 -12.36 2.92 4.07
C LYS A 25 -12.12 1.95 2.91
N LEU A 26 -11.44 2.40 1.85
CA LEU A 26 -11.18 1.62 0.66
C LEU A 26 -9.83 0.92 0.75
N ASP A 27 -9.65 -0.10 -0.08
CA ASP A 27 -8.34 -0.73 -0.24
C ASP A 27 -7.35 0.25 -0.87
N MET A 28 -6.19 0.39 -0.24
CA MET A 28 -5.21 1.40 -0.63
C MET A 28 -4.63 1.13 -2.03
N VAL A 29 -4.46 -0.15 -2.40
CA VAL A 29 -3.96 -0.54 -3.72
C VAL A 29 -4.98 -0.15 -4.78
N ASP A 30 -6.26 -0.44 -4.54
CA ASP A 30 -7.35 -0.06 -5.45
C ASP A 30 -7.44 1.45 -5.62
N VAL A 31 -7.32 2.20 -4.51
CA VAL A 31 -7.34 3.66 -4.52
C VAL A 31 -6.17 4.22 -5.31
N PHE A 32 -4.95 3.73 -5.10
CA PHE A 32 -3.79 4.20 -5.86
C PHE A 32 -3.89 3.87 -7.33
N TYR A 33 -4.27 2.64 -7.66
CA TYR A 33 -4.43 2.20 -9.04
C TYR A 33 -5.50 3.02 -9.77
N SER A 34 -6.63 3.26 -9.09
CA SER A 34 -7.81 3.85 -9.72
C SER A 34 -7.79 5.37 -9.72
N LEU A 35 -7.25 6.04 -8.70
CA LEU A 35 -7.43 7.50 -8.54
C LEU A 35 -6.18 8.32 -8.84
N VAL A 36 -4.99 7.73 -8.74
CA VAL A 36 -3.76 8.46 -9.00
C VAL A 36 -3.69 8.83 -10.48
N ASN A 37 -3.39 10.10 -10.73
CA ASN A 37 -3.36 10.75 -12.04
C ASN A 37 -4.71 10.90 -12.75
N LEU A 38 -5.85 10.54 -12.13
CA LEU A 38 -7.18 10.81 -12.71
C LEU A 38 -7.62 12.26 -12.52
N ASN A 39 -7.43 12.80 -11.32
CA ASN A 39 -7.88 14.14 -10.97
C ASN A 39 -6.88 14.82 -10.03
N LYS A 40 -6.65 16.11 -10.24
CA LYS A 40 -5.69 16.89 -9.43
C LYS A 40 -6.07 16.91 -7.95
N ARG A 41 -7.37 17.04 -7.63
CA ARG A 41 -7.86 17.07 -6.25
C ARG A 41 -7.67 15.72 -5.58
N PHE A 42 -8.04 14.62 -6.25
CA PHE A 42 -7.76 13.29 -5.71
C PHE A 42 -6.27 13.08 -5.52
N ASN A 43 -5.42 13.42 -6.49
CA ASN A 43 -3.97 13.32 -6.32
C ASN A 43 -3.46 14.03 -5.07
N GLN A 44 -4.01 15.19 -4.71
CA GLN A 44 -3.63 15.87 -3.48
C GLN A 44 -4.04 15.03 -2.27
N LEU A 45 -5.30 14.62 -2.20
CA LEU A 45 -5.83 13.85 -1.06
C LEU A 45 -5.17 12.48 -0.87
N VAL A 46 -4.97 11.72 -1.96
CA VAL A 46 -4.39 10.37 -1.87
C VAL A 46 -2.88 10.41 -1.62
N LEU A 47 -2.23 11.52 -1.94
CA LEU A 47 -0.79 11.72 -1.76
C LEU A 47 -0.46 12.56 -0.51
N GLU A 48 -1.46 12.90 0.30
CA GLU A 48 -1.25 13.64 1.54
C GLU A 48 -0.73 12.74 2.67
N PRO A 49 0.16 13.26 3.55
CA PRO A 49 0.71 12.49 4.67
C PRO A 49 -0.36 11.90 5.59
N LEU A 50 -1.49 12.60 5.77
CA LEU A 50 -2.62 12.12 6.58
C LEU A 50 -3.22 10.79 6.09
N TYR A 51 -3.04 10.47 4.81
CA TYR A 51 -3.51 9.23 4.21
C TYR A 51 -2.43 8.13 4.15
N ILE A 52 -1.14 8.50 4.18
CA ILE A 52 -0.01 7.63 3.77
C ILE A 52 0.94 7.24 4.92
N ASP A 53 0.56 7.41 6.18
CA ASP A 53 1.38 6.94 7.30
C ASP A 53 1.73 5.44 7.19
N HIS A 54 0.80 4.65 6.64
CA HIS A 54 0.98 3.23 6.40
C HIS A 54 0.64 2.84 4.96
N LEU A 55 1.63 2.30 4.25
CA LEU A 55 1.48 1.74 2.92
C LEU A 55 1.29 0.22 2.98
N ASP A 56 0.11 -0.27 2.59
CA ASP A 56 -0.16 -1.71 2.44
C ASP A 56 -0.26 -2.06 0.95
N LEU A 57 0.74 -2.79 0.45
CA LEU A 57 0.83 -3.26 -0.95
C LEU A 57 0.49 -4.76 -1.03
N THR A 58 -0.52 -5.17 -0.29
CA THR A 58 -1.05 -6.54 -0.31
C THR A 58 -2.53 -6.50 -0.69
N VAL A 59 -3.03 -7.54 -1.35
CA VAL A 59 -4.44 -7.63 -1.71
C VAL A 59 -5.14 -8.59 -0.75
N LYS A 60 -6.17 -8.11 -0.06
CA LYS A 60 -7.01 -8.97 0.77
C LYS A 60 -7.90 -9.81 -0.15
N THR A 61 -7.64 -11.12 -0.23
CA THR A 61 -8.57 -12.04 -0.90
C THR A 61 -9.63 -12.53 0.09
N SER A 62 -10.80 -12.92 -0.42
CA SER A 62 -11.93 -13.43 0.36
C SER A 62 -11.65 -14.71 1.18
N LEU A 63 -10.46 -15.29 1.02
CA LEU A 63 -9.97 -16.48 1.74
C LEU A 63 -9.00 -16.13 2.87
N ASP A 64 -8.98 -14.88 3.36
CA ASP A 64 -8.10 -14.40 4.45
C ASP A 64 -6.60 -14.63 4.20
N HIS A 65 -6.22 -14.67 2.93
CA HIS A 65 -4.83 -14.75 2.50
C HIS A 65 -4.50 -13.47 1.71
N ASN A 66 -3.52 -12.69 2.20
CA ASN A 66 -3.07 -11.39 1.63
C ASN A 66 -2.30 -11.51 0.29
N SER A 67 -2.91 -11.97 -0.80
CA SER A 67 -2.17 -12.25 -2.04
C SER A 67 -1.29 -11.10 -2.54
N PRO A 68 -0.19 -11.39 -3.28
CA PRO A 68 0.58 -10.35 -3.95
C PRO A 68 -0.32 -9.54 -4.89
N VAL A 69 -0.07 -8.24 -4.95
CA VAL A 69 -0.70 -7.35 -5.93
C VAL A 69 -0.33 -7.81 -7.33
N ASP A 70 -1.27 -7.71 -8.27
CA ASP A 70 -1.00 -7.98 -9.68
C ASP A 70 0.19 -7.16 -10.19
N ASN A 71 1.06 -7.77 -11.00
CA ASN A 71 2.31 -7.15 -11.44
C ASN A 71 2.09 -5.83 -12.19
N GLN A 72 1.02 -5.70 -12.96
CA GLN A 72 0.73 -4.45 -13.67
C GLN A 72 0.36 -3.34 -12.68
N VAL A 73 -0.52 -3.64 -11.73
CA VAL A 73 -0.94 -2.72 -10.67
C VAL A 73 0.26 -2.31 -9.82
N PHE A 74 1.07 -3.28 -9.39
CA PHE A 74 2.26 -3.02 -8.61
C PHE A 74 3.27 -2.15 -9.37
N ASN A 75 3.53 -2.42 -10.64
CA ASN A 75 4.45 -1.60 -11.45
C ASN A 75 3.96 -0.16 -11.60
N GLN A 76 2.66 0.06 -11.72
CA GLN A 76 2.08 1.40 -11.76
C GLN A 76 2.30 2.13 -10.43
N ILE A 77 1.99 1.49 -9.30
CA ILE A 77 2.23 2.06 -7.96
C ILE A 77 3.71 2.36 -7.77
N ARG A 78 4.57 1.41 -8.13
CA ARG A 78 6.03 1.52 -8.06
C ARG A 78 6.54 2.76 -8.80
N THR A 79 6.07 2.98 -10.02
CA THR A 79 6.61 4.04 -10.88
C THR A 79 5.96 5.41 -10.64
N GLN A 80 4.70 5.44 -10.21
CA GLN A 80 3.92 6.68 -10.15
C GLN A 80 3.64 7.17 -8.74
N VAL A 81 3.55 6.26 -7.76
CA VAL A 81 3.13 6.57 -6.38
C VAL A 81 4.34 6.60 -5.45
N LEU A 82 5.12 5.51 -5.39
CA LEU A 82 6.24 5.40 -4.44
C LEU A 82 7.19 6.60 -4.47
N PRO A 83 7.62 7.12 -5.64
CA PRO A 83 8.54 8.27 -5.68
C PRO A 83 7.95 9.60 -5.20
N ARG A 84 6.63 9.66 -4.99
CA ARG A 84 5.93 10.86 -4.53
C ARG A 84 5.65 10.83 -3.02
N ILE A 85 5.62 9.64 -2.43
CA ILE A 85 5.17 9.43 -1.05
C ILE A 85 6.28 8.96 -0.11
N HIS A 86 7.45 8.58 -0.64
CA HIS A 86 8.50 7.89 0.12
C HIS A 86 9.02 8.62 1.35
N TYR A 87 8.95 9.96 1.38
CA TYR A 87 9.32 10.75 2.55
C TYR A 87 8.33 10.65 3.71
N GLU A 88 7.09 10.25 3.45
CA GLU A 88 6.00 10.26 4.43
C GLU A 88 5.64 8.85 4.94
N VAL A 89 6.18 7.81 4.30
CA VAL A 89 5.83 6.41 4.62
C VAL A 89 6.64 5.92 5.82
N ASN A 90 5.95 5.68 6.94
CA ASN A 90 6.55 5.15 8.17
C ASN A 90 6.49 3.62 8.23
N LYS A 91 5.52 3.00 7.55
CA LYS A 91 5.33 1.55 7.55
C LYS A 91 4.94 1.03 6.17
N ILE A 92 5.65 0.02 5.66
CA ILE A 92 5.34 -0.65 4.39
C ILE A 92 5.01 -2.12 4.66
N THR A 93 3.82 -2.59 4.30
CA THR A 93 3.48 -4.02 4.28
C THR A 93 3.48 -4.51 2.84
N ILE A 94 4.28 -5.54 2.56
CA ILE A 94 4.51 -6.05 1.20
C ILE A 94 4.67 -7.56 1.20
N ALA A 95 4.35 -8.19 0.07
CA ALA A 95 4.74 -9.56 -0.19
C ALA A 95 6.26 -9.68 -0.39
N SER A 96 6.87 -10.75 0.14
CA SER A 96 8.31 -11.01 0.01
C SER A 96 8.87 -10.89 -1.42
N PRO A 97 8.20 -11.39 -2.48
CA PRO A 97 8.68 -11.24 -3.86
C PRO A 97 8.77 -9.79 -4.35
N CYS A 98 8.03 -8.87 -3.73
CA CYS A 98 7.99 -7.46 -4.12
C CYS A 98 9.08 -6.61 -3.44
N MET A 99 9.73 -7.15 -2.40
CA MET A 99 10.64 -6.39 -1.52
C MET A 99 11.77 -5.70 -2.28
N GLU A 100 12.51 -6.46 -3.08
CA GLU A 100 13.64 -5.92 -3.84
C GLU A 100 13.18 -4.79 -4.78
N PHE A 101 12.02 -4.93 -5.41
CA PHE A 101 11.49 -3.90 -6.31
C PHE A 101 11.15 -2.61 -5.58
N VAL A 102 10.55 -2.69 -4.38
CA VAL A 102 10.19 -1.50 -3.59
C VAL A 102 11.44 -0.72 -3.18
N PHE A 103 12.45 -1.40 -2.65
CA PHE A 103 13.68 -0.74 -2.17
C PHE A 103 14.62 -0.29 -3.28
N ASN A 104 14.58 -0.93 -4.45
CA ASN A 104 15.32 -0.47 -5.62
C ASN A 104 14.63 0.70 -6.35
N THR A 105 13.49 1.19 -5.86
CA THR A 105 12.75 2.31 -6.50
C THR A 105 13.18 3.66 -5.95
N VAL A 106 13.15 3.82 -4.63
CA VAL A 106 13.47 5.06 -3.91
C VAL A 106 13.88 4.72 -2.47
N ASP A 107 14.60 5.63 -1.83
CA ASP A 107 14.92 5.54 -0.40
C ASP A 107 13.68 5.91 0.45
N TYR A 108 13.50 5.26 1.60
CA TYR A 108 12.41 5.58 2.54
C TYR A 108 12.98 6.07 3.87
N PRO A 109 13.28 7.37 4.01
CA PRO A 109 14.03 7.90 5.16
C PRO A 109 13.27 7.84 6.49
N GLN A 110 11.92 7.80 6.46
CA GLN A 110 11.09 7.70 7.66
C GLN A 110 10.60 6.26 7.93
N LEU A 111 11.07 5.26 7.17
CA LEU A 111 10.59 3.89 7.32
C LEU A 111 11.06 3.30 8.66
N HIS A 112 10.10 2.98 9.52
CA HIS A 112 10.34 2.37 10.82
C HIS A 112 9.89 0.91 10.88
N SER A 113 8.98 0.49 10.01
CA SER A 113 8.40 -0.85 10.04
C SER A 113 8.19 -1.43 8.64
N LEU A 114 8.58 -2.69 8.46
CA LEU A 114 8.45 -3.43 7.20
C LEU A 114 7.88 -4.84 7.44
N PRO A 115 6.56 -5.00 7.68
CA PRO A 115 5.97 -6.32 7.74
C PRO A 115 6.05 -6.99 6.36
N LEU A 116 6.70 -8.15 6.32
CA LEU A 116 6.77 -8.98 5.13
C LEU A 116 5.72 -10.10 5.25
N VAL A 117 4.88 -10.21 4.24
CA VAL A 117 3.92 -11.31 4.12
C VAL A 117 4.34 -12.24 2.98
N TYR A 118 3.78 -13.45 2.90
CA TYR A 118 4.09 -14.43 1.86
C TYR A 118 5.57 -14.81 1.82
N PHE A 119 6.10 -15.19 2.97
CA PHE A 119 7.36 -15.91 3.00
C PHE A 119 7.14 -17.34 2.50
N PRO A 120 7.81 -17.77 1.41
CA PRO A 120 7.81 -19.18 1.05
C PRO A 120 8.32 -19.98 2.25
N GLN A 121 7.59 -21.03 2.62
CA GLN A 121 7.92 -21.85 3.79
C GLN A 121 9.36 -22.38 3.71
N GLU A 122 9.83 -22.70 2.51
CA GLU A 122 11.20 -23.15 2.24
C GLU A 122 12.23 -22.08 2.57
N THR A 123 11.99 -20.82 2.21
CA THR A 123 12.85 -19.68 2.53
C THR A 123 12.86 -19.40 4.02
N LEU A 124 11.70 -19.48 4.67
CA LEU A 124 11.60 -19.33 6.13
C LEU A 124 12.36 -20.46 6.85
N LEU A 125 12.21 -21.71 6.40
CA LEU A 125 12.93 -22.85 6.96
C LEU A 125 14.44 -22.70 6.78
N GLN A 126 14.91 -22.34 5.58
CA GLN A 126 16.33 -22.08 5.32
C GLN A 126 16.88 -20.98 6.25
N TYR A 127 16.12 -19.89 6.42
CA TYR A 127 16.49 -18.81 7.34
C TYR A 127 16.53 -19.25 8.80
N LEU A 128 15.50 -19.94 9.28
CA LEU A 128 15.47 -20.46 10.66
C LEU A 128 16.61 -21.44 10.90
N THR A 129 16.90 -22.32 9.95
CA THR A 129 18.03 -23.25 10.05
C THR A 129 19.38 -22.53 10.06
N SER A 130 19.52 -21.41 9.32
CA SER A 130 20.77 -20.64 9.32
C SER A 130 20.96 -19.84 10.61
N ILE A 131 19.89 -19.34 11.24
CA ILE A 131 19.94 -18.74 12.58
C ILE A 131 20.31 -19.78 13.64
N ILE A 132 19.66 -20.95 13.62
CA ILE A 132 19.98 -22.03 14.59
C ILE A 132 21.43 -22.50 14.43
N SER A 133 22.00 -22.36 13.23
CA SER A 133 23.40 -22.69 12.95
C SER A 133 24.38 -21.56 13.29
N ASN A 134 23.90 -20.31 13.48
CA ASN A 134 24.70 -19.13 13.79
C ASN A 134 24.09 -18.42 15.02
N ASP A 135 24.59 -18.75 16.21
CA ASP A 135 24.14 -18.30 17.54
C ASP A 135 24.09 -16.76 17.81
N ASN A 136 24.16 -15.86 16.82
CA ASN A 136 24.43 -14.44 17.07
C ASN A 136 23.60 -13.38 16.32
N HIS A 137 22.45 -13.69 15.71
CA HIS A 137 21.59 -12.64 15.13
C HIS A 137 20.12 -12.73 15.55
N PHE A 138 19.72 -11.83 16.45
CA PHE A 138 18.33 -11.54 16.78
C PHE A 138 17.72 -10.60 15.72
N PHE A 139 16.66 -11.06 15.05
CA PHE A 139 15.67 -10.20 14.39
C PHE A 139 14.27 -10.75 14.68
N CYS A 140 13.33 -9.86 15.06
CA CYS A 140 11.95 -10.24 15.31
C CYS A 140 11.19 -10.43 14.00
N VAL A 141 10.78 -11.68 13.71
CA VAL A 141 9.71 -11.98 12.76
C VAL A 141 8.42 -12.04 13.56
N PHE A 142 7.48 -11.13 13.31
CA PHE A 142 6.12 -11.26 13.81
C PHE A 142 5.35 -12.19 12.86
N LEU A 143 5.01 -13.38 13.35
CA LEU A 143 4.07 -14.33 12.74
C LEU A 143 2.63 -13.92 13.02
#